data_AF-A0AA39RWZ2-F1
#
_entry.id   AF-A0AA39RWZ2-F1
#
_cell.length_a   1.000
_cell.length_b   1.000
_cell.length_c   1.000
_cell.angle_alpha   90.00
_cell.angle_beta   90.00
_cell.angle_gamma   90.00
#
_symmetry.space_group_name_H-M   'P 1'
#
loop_
_entity.id
_entity.type
_entity.pdbx_description
1 polymer ?
#
loop_
_entity_poly.entity_id
_entity_poly.type
_entity_poly.pdbx_seq_one_letter_code
_entity_poly.pdbx_strand_id
1 'polypeptide(L)'
;MSSYNVIASQNPNNKKKVVFIMGATGTGKTKLSIDMATRFSGEIVNSDKIQAYKGLDIATNKATEAERRGVPHYLLGFLEDPEEDFTVQDFCHHALMAINRIIANGHIPIVVGGSNAYIEALIEDPRIKFRANFDCCFIWMDVSLPVLYKRVGKRIDEMVDKGLVEELRGMFVLEKEAVDYTTGIRRAIGAQEMDLYFRVEDRIEDEGVKKLLLNAAIQDMKDNTCKLVNSQLGKIQRLRNQLGWKMHRIDTTCVFEERYDHKLEVEDAWKKKVLKPSLGIVSDFLKKNKEQEITQFSTAKIPQFLFYFCFLYLFWSLACEYSPNFLQRSNGRNSSLAVKGHGMKTRSSKSNFKLSWNLEDEIYKVIETGMALGFDFDSKEMWMIEILAAAKRKLKMGRVKMVKDKVLMA
;
A
#
# COMPACT_ATOMS: atom_id res chain seq x y z
N MET A 1 -22.44 14.56 -13.04
CA MET A 1 -21.83 15.43 -12.01
C MET A 1 -21.51 14.58 -10.78
N SER A 2 -20.22 14.31 -10.55
CA SER A 2 -19.65 14.03 -9.23
C SER A 2 -18.19 14.43 -9.34
N SER A 3 -17.82 15.53 -8.67
CA SER A 3 -16.48 16.09 -8.68
C SER A 3 -15.59 15.19 -7.83
N TYR A 4 -14.64 14.49 -8.46
CA TYR A 4 -13.61 13.69 -7.79
C TYR A 4 -12.67 14.60 -7.00
N ASN A 5 -13.11 15.09 -5.84
CA ASN A 5 -12.26 15.87 -4.94
C ASN A 5 -11.40 14.92 -4.11
N VAL A 6 -10.36 14.37 -4.74
CA VAL A 6 -9.20 13.88 -3.99
C VAL A 6 -8.46 15.13 -3.54
N ILE A 7 -8.51 15.42 -2.23
CA ILE A 7 -7.74 16.51 -1.63
C ILE A 7 -6.27 16.21 -1.92
N ALA A 8 -5.67 17.01 -2.80
CA ALA A 8 -4.27 16.87 -3.15
C ALA A 8 -3.42 17.00 -1.88
N SER A 9 -2.47 16.08 -1.68
CA SER A 9 -1.54 16.21 -0.55
C SER A 9 -0.77 17.52 -0.71
N GLN A 10 -0.93 18.45 0.24
CA GLN A 10 -0.29 19.77 0.18
C GLN A 10 1.24 19.71 0.34
N ASN A 11 1.81 18.52 0.54
CA ASN A 11 3.25 18.30 0.57
C ASN A 11 3.63 17.30 -0.55
N PRO A 12 4.35 17.70 -1.61
CA PRO A 12 4.70 16.83 -2.73
C PRO A 12 5.60 15.65 -2.36
N ASN A 13 6.14 15.63 -1.13
CA ASN A 13 6.99 14.57 -0.59
C ASN A 13 6.23 13.46 0.16
N ASN A 14 4.91 13.53 0.35
CA ASN A 14 4.15 12.51 1.10
C ASN A 14 3.01 11.90 0.28
N LYS A 15 3.34 11.38 -0.90
CA LYS A 15 2.37 10.66 -1.73
C LYS A 15 2.13 9.26 -1.16
N LYS A 16 0.86 8.84 -1.21
CA LYS A 16 0.43 7.52 -0.79
C LYS A 16 0.93 6.47 -1.77
N LYS A 17 1.22 5.25 -1.32
CA LYS A 17 1.86 4.21 -2.13
C LYS A 17 0.84 3.22 -2.67
N VAL A 18 0.95 2.87 -3.95
CA VAL A 18 0.12 1.86 -4.61
C VAL A 18 1.00 0.94 -5.44
N VAL A 19 0.80 -0.37 -5.29
CA VAL A 19 1.51 -1.38 -6.08
C VAL A 19 0.60 -1.89 -7.19
N PHE A 20 1.14 -2.02 -8.40
CA PHE A 20 0.44 -2.55 -9.57
C PHE A 20 1.14 -3.82 -10.04
N ILE A 21 0.40 -4.92 -10.18
CA ILE A 21 0.90 -6.18 -10.76
C ILE A 21 0.23 -6.40 -12.12
N MET A 22 1.03 -6.22 -13.17
CA MET A 22 0.62 -6.28 -14.56
C MET A 22 1.20 -7.52 -15.25
N GLY A 23 0.62 -7.93 -16.38
CA GLY A 23 1.05 -9.10 -17.14
C GLY A 23 -0.09 -9.75 -17.89
N ALA A 24 0.24 -10.56 -18.90
CA ALA A 24 -0.76 -11.32 -19.66
C ALA A 24 -1.48 -12.36 -18.77
N THR A 25 -2.64 -12.85 -19.20
CA THR A 25 -3.32 -13.98 -18.54
C THR A 25 -2.40 -15.20 -18.47
N GLY A 26 -2.47 -15.97 -17.37
CA GLY A 26 -1.62 -17.14 -17.16
C GLY A 26 -0.23 -16.88 -16.57
N THR A 27 0.23 -15.63 -16.45
CA THR A 27 1.59 -15.32 -15.94
C THR A 27 1.78 -15.41 -14.42
N GLY A 28 0.73 -15.74 -13.66
CA GLY A 28 0.82 -15.94 -12.20
C GLY A 28 0.56 -14.70 -11.34
N LYS A 29 0.00 -13.62 -11.92
CA LYS A 29 -0.33 -12.36 -11.21
C LYS A 29 -1.05 -12.55 -9.88
N THR A 30 -2.11 -13.36 -9.89
CA THR A 30 -2.95 -13.64 -8.71
C THR A 30 -2.12 -14.28 -7.60
N LYS A 31 -1.32 -15.30 -7.91
CA LYS A 31 -0.42 -15.94 -6.92
C LYS A 31 0.55 -14.93 -6.31
N LEU A 32 1.20 -14.12 -7.14
CA LEU A 32 2.14 -13.10 -6.67
C LEU A 32 1.46 -12.05 -5.78
N SER A 33 0.26 -11.61 -6.16
CA SER A 33 -0.47 -10.60 -5.38
C SER A 33 -0.84 -11.07 -4.00
N ILE A 34 -1.27 -12.33 -3.85
CA ILE A 34 -1.66 -12.89 -2.55
C ILE A 34 -0.39 -13.16 -1.73
N ASP A 35 0.68 -13.69 -2.33
CA ASP A 35 1.97 -13.87 -1.65
C ASP A 35 2.51 -12.52 -1.15
N MET A 36 2.33 -11.45 -1.92
CA MET A 36 2.74 -10.10 -1.54
C MET A 36 1.87 -9.51 -0.44
N ALA A 37 0.55 -9.64 -0.56
CA ALA A 37 -0.41 -9.15 0.41
C ALA A 37 -0.17 -9.75 1.81
N THR A 38 0.10 -11.05 1.89
CA THR A 38 0.42 -11.73 3.15
C THR A 38 1.73 -11.25 3.80
N ARG A 39 2.65 -10.64 3.03
CA ARG A 39 3.95 -10.16 3.53
C ARG A 39 3.96 -8.69 3.92
N PHE A 40 3.12 -7.89 3.29
CA PHE A 40 3.11 -6.44 3.46
C PHE A 40 1.79 -5.92 4.06
N SER A 41 0.95 -6.78 4.63
CA SER A 41 -0.41 -6.41 5.08
C SER A 41 -1.15 -5.67 3.96
N GLY A 42 -1.12 -6.25 2.77
CA GLY A 42 -1.74 -5.68 1.58
C GLY A 42 -3.16 -6.17 1.38
N GLU A 43 -3.94 -5.39 0.65
CA GLU A 43 -5.27 -5.78 0.16
C GLU A 43 -5.32 -5.61 -1.36
N ILE A 44 -6.07 -6.48 -2.04
CA ILE A 44 -6.04 -6.60 -3.51
C ILE A 44 -7.20 -5.85 -4.13
N VAL A 45 -6.94 -5.03 -5.14
CA VAL A 45 -7.96 -4.41 -6.00
C VAL A 45 -7.89 -5.07 -7.37
N ASN A 46 -8.93 -5.79 -7.75
CA ASN A 46 -9.02 -6.43 -9.06
C ASN A 46 -9.14 -5.39 -10.17
N SER A 47 -8.37 -5.56 -11.25
CA SER A 47 -8.43 -4.74 -12.46
C SER A 47 -8.60 -5.60 -13.72
N ASP A 48 -9.28 -6.73 -13.61
CA ASP A 48 -9.75 -7.54 -14.73
C ASP A 48 -11.25 -7.31 -14.94
N LYS A 49 -11.58 -6.74 -16.10
CA LYS A 49 -12.94 -6.32 -16.45
C LYS A 49 -13.98 -7.44 -16.38
N ILE A 50 -13.58 -8.69 -16.61
CA ILE A 50 -14.53 -9.81 -16.60
C ILE A 50 -14.64 -10.41 -15.19
N GLN A 51 -13.59 -10.32 -14.37
CA GLN A 51 -13.64 -10.80 -12.99
C GLN A 51 -14.44 -9.89 -12.05
N ALA A 52 -14.85 -8.71 -12.51
CA ALA A 52 -15.75 -7.81 -11.78
C ALA A 52 -17.14 -8.41 -11.54
N TYR A 53 -17.63 -9.25 -12.47
CA TYR A 53 -18.97 -9.84 -12.42
C TYR A 53 -19.04 -11.06 -11.50
N LYS A 54 -20.17 -11.20 -10.81
CA LYS A 54 -20.53 -12.36 -10.01
C LYS A 54 -20.82 -13.57 -10.92
N GLY A 55 -20.43 -14.77 -10.47
CA GLY A 55 -20.56 -15.99 -11.26
C GLY A 55 -19.47 -16.15 -12.34
N LEU A 56 -19.52 -17.26 -13.08
CA LEU A 56 -18.47 -17.68 -14.00
C LEU A 56 -17.07 -17.76 -13.37
N ASP A 57 -16.96 -18.26 -12.14
CA ASP A 57 -15.70 -18.23 -11.40
C ASP A 57 -14.61 -19.10 -12.04
N ILE A 58 -15.01 -20.23 -12.64
CA ILE A 58 -14.11 -21.11 -13.41
C ILE A 58 -13.73 -20.41 -14.72
N ALA A 59 -14.70 -20.02 -15.55
CA ALA A 59 -14.48 -19.41 -16.87
C ALA A 59 -13.65 -18.12 -16.81
N THR A 60 -13.87 -17.32 -15.77
CA THR A 60 -13.15 -16.06 -15.56
C THR A 60 -11.89 -16.23 -14.72
N ASN A 61 -11.59 -17.47 -14.29
CA ASN A 61 -10.40 -17.84 -13.53
C ASN A 61 -10.22 -16.95 -12.29
N LYS A 62 -11.29 -16.76 -11.51
CA LYS A 62 -11.22 -16.04 -10.23
C LYS A 62 -10.45 -16.87 -9.21
N ALA A 63 -9.73 -16.19 -8.31
CA ALA A 63 -9.15 -16.87 -7.16
C ALA A 63 -10.28 -17.44 -6.29
N THR A 64 -10.18 -18.72 -5.95
CA THR A 64 -11.05 -19.35 -4.94
C THR A 64 -10.75 -18.81 -3.54
N GLU A 65 -11.70 -18.93 -2.60
CA GLU A 65 -11.47 -18.49 -1.21
C GLU A 65 -10.25 -19.16 -0.57
N ALA A 66 -10.01 -20.44 -0.86
CA ALA A 66 -8.82 -21.15 -0.40
C ALA A 66 -7.52 -20.54 -0.93
N GLU A 67 -7.48 -20.18 -2.22
CA GLU A 67 -6.33 -19.53 -2.83
C GLU A 67 -6.09 -18.13 -2.28
N ARG A 68 -7.17 -17.38 -1.98
CA ARG A 68 -7.11 -16.02 -1.41
C ARG A 68 -6.44 -15.99 -0.03
N ARG A 69 -6.43 -17.09 0.73
CA ARG A 69 -5.81 -17.20 2.06
C ARG A 69 -6.25 -16.07 3.02
N GLY A 70 -7.52 -15.68 2.94
CA GLY A 70 -8.09 -14.60 3.76
C GLY A 70 -7.65 -13.18 3.39
N VAL A 71 -6.90 -12.99 2.29
CA VAL A 71 -6.55 -11.65 1.80
C VAL A 71 -7.81 -10.97 1.23
N PRO A 72 -8.17 -9.76 1.68
CA PRO A 72 -9.30 -9.01 1.12
C PRO A 72 -9.11 -8.70 -0.36
N HIS A 73 -10.18 -8.93 -1.14
CA HIS A 73 -10.24 -8.61 -2.57
C HIS A 73 -11.39 -7.64 -2.82
N TYR A 74 -11.08 -6.50 -3.44
CA TYR A 74 -12.04 -5.54 -3.96
C TYR A 74 -12.23 -5.74 -5.46
N LEU A 75 -13.42 -5.39 -5.94
CA LEU A 75 -13.81 -5.43 -7.36
C LEU A 75 -13.73 -6.83 -8.00
N LEU A 76 -13.83 -7.87 -7.18
CA LEU A 76 -13.82 -9.27 -7.62
C LEU A 76 -15.20 -9.88 -7.34
N GLY A 77 -15.96 -10.16 -8.39
CA GLY A 77 -17.29 -10.77 -8.29
C GLY A 77 -18.32 -9.89 -7.57
N PHE A 78 -18.24 -8.57 -7.73
CA PHE A 78 -19.06 -7.61 -7.00
C PHE A 78 -20.25 -7.08 -7.80
N LEU A 79 -20.20 -7.12 -9.13
CA LEU A 79 -21.32 -6.71 -9.99
C LEU A 79 -22.31 -7.86 -10.13
N GLU A 80 -23.57 -7.59 -9.78
CA GLU A 80 -24.62 -8.60 -9.78
C GLU A 80 -25.33 -8.72 -11.13
N ASP A 81 -25.51 -7.61 -11.85
CA ASP A 81 -26.16 -7.62 -13.16
C ASP A 81 -25.16 -8.11 -14.24
N PRO A 82 -25.41 -9.26 -14.88
CA PRO A 82 -24.53 -9.79 -15.93
C PRO A 82 -24.60 -8.99 -17.24
N GLU A 83 -25.66 -8.20 -17.46
CA GLU A 83 -25.86 -7.42 -18.69
C GLU A 83 -25.35 -5.98 -18.56
N GLU A 84 -25.09 -5.49 -17.34
CA GLU A 84 -24.53 -4.16 -17.09
C GLU A 84 -23.07 -4.10 -17.58
N ASP A 85 -22.71 -3.05 -18.32
CA ASP A 85 -21.33 -2.85 -18.73
C ASP A 85 -20.52 -2.16 -17.63
N PHE A 86 -19.50 -2.84 -17.12
CA PHE A 86 -18.51 -2.20 -16.26
C PHE A 86 -17.57 -1.32 -17.09
N THR A 87 -17.76 0.00 -17.06
CA THR A 87 -16.98 0.92 -17.88
C THR A 87 -15.61 1.23 -17.25
N VAL A 88 -14.76 1.89 -18.03
CA VAL A 88 -13.47 2.40 -17.54
C VAL A 88 -13.68 3.42 -16.42
N GLN A 89 -14.73 4.25 -16.53
CA GLN A 89 -15.07 5.28 -15.57
C GLN A 89 -15.55 4.66 -14.24
N ASP A 90 -16.35 3.60 -14.31
CA ASP A 90 -16.81 2.85 -13.14
C ASP A 90 -15.61 2.21 -12.44
N PHE A 91 -14.72 1.56 -13.19
CA PHE A 91 -13.48 1.03 -12.64
C PHE A 91 -12.68 2.11 -11.91
N CYS A 92 -12.43 3.26 -12.55
CA CYS A 92 -11.68 4.35 -11.92
C CYS A 92 -12.32 4.81 -10.62
N HIS A 93 -13.64 4.98 -10.61
CA HIS A 93 -14.39 5.38 -9.42
C HIS A 93 -14.23 4.38 -8.28
N HIS A 94 -14.55 3.12 -8.55
CA HIS A 94 -14.52 2.07 -7.54
C HIS A 94 -13.11 1.72 -7.08
N ALA A 95 -12.12 1.73 -7.97
CA ALA A 95 -10.73 1.48 -7.64
C ALA A 95 -10.17 2.58 -6.73
N LEU A 96 -10.46 3.85 -6.99
CA LEU A 96 -10.06 4.96 -6.13
C LEU A 96 -10.68 4.85 -4.73
N MET A 97 -11.95 4.46 -4.64
CA MET A 97 -12.61 4.24 -3.34
C MET A 97 -11.93 3.10 -2.57
N ALA A 98 -11.68 1.97 -3.22
CA ALA A 98 -11.00 0.83 -2.61
C ALA A 98 -9.57 1.20 -2.16
N ILE A 99 -8.78 1.82 -3.04
CA ILE A 99 -7.41 2.27 -2.73
C ILE A 99 -7.40 3.19 -1.51
N ASN A 100 -8.28 4.20 -1.45
CA ASN A 100 -8.33 5.12 -0.32
C ASN A 100 -8.76 4.43 0.97
N ARG A 101 -9.71 3.49 0.91
CA ARG A 101 -10.14 2.69 2.06
C ARG A 101 -9.01 1.82 2.61
N ILE A 102 -8.32 1.10 1.74
CA ILE A 102 -7.18 0.24 2.12
C ILE A 102 -6.11 1.07 2.82
N ILE A 103 -5.77 2.23 2.26
CA ILE A 103 -4.77 3.13 2.85
C ILE A 103 -5.24 3.69 4.19
N ALA A 104 -6.53 4.05 4.32
CA ALA A 104 -7.10 4.54 5.58
C ALA A 104 -7.04 3.48 6.70
N ASN A 105 -7.09 2.20 6.33
CA ASN A 105 -6.91 1.08 7.26
C ASN A 105 -5.43 0.80 7.59
N GLY A 106 -4.49 1.56 7.05
CA GLY A 106 -3.05 1.35 7.24
C GLY A 106 -2.46 0.22 6.40
N HIS A 107 -3.18 -0.28 5.40
CA HIS A 107 -2.76 -1.37 4.53
C HIS A 107 -2.24 -0.86 3.17
N ILE A 108 -1.58 -1.75 2.43
CA ILE A 108 -1.02 -1.43 1.10
C ILE A 108 -1.97 -1.89 0.00
N PRO A 109 -2.47 -0.97 -0.85
CA PRO A 109 -3.29 -1.35 -1.99
C PRO A 109 -2.44 -1.97 -3.10
N ILE A 110 -2.84 -3.16 -3.53
CA ILE A 110 -2.19 -3.93 -4.61
C ILE A 110 -3.22 -4.10 -5.73
N VAL A 111 -3.08 -3.34 -6.81
CA VAL A 111 -3.96 -3.40 -7.99
C VAL A 111 -3.46 -4.48 -8.95
N VAL A 112 -4.33 -5.43 -9.32
CA VAL A 112 -3.94 -6.65 -10.03
C VAL A 112 -4.95 -7.00 -11.12
N GLY A 113 -4.51 -7.20 -12.35
CA GLY A 113 -5.41 -7.67 -13.41
C GLY A 113 -4.82 -7.58 -14.81
N GLY A 114 -5.57 -8.09 -15.79
CA GLY A 114 -5.17 -8.13 -17.20
C GLY A 114 -5.75 -7.00 -18.07
N SER A 115 -6.64 -6.16 -17.54
CA SER A 115 -7.27 -5.08 -18.31
C SER A 115 -6.44 -3.81 -18.26
N ASN A 116 -5.37 -3.75 -19.06
CA ASN A 116 -4.43 -2.62 -19.05
C ASN A 116 -5.08 -1.26 -19.34
N ALA A 117 -6.19 -1.22 -20.08
CA ALA A 117 -6.94 0.02 -20.35
C ALA A 117 -7.54 0.64 -19.07
N TYR A 118 -7.95 -0.20 -18.11
CA TYR A 118 -8.44 0.26 -16.80
C TYR A 118 -7.32 0.90 -15.98
N ILE A 119 -6.17 0.22 -15.92
CA ILE A 119 -4.98 0.70 -15.20
C ILE A 119 -4.46 2.00 -15.83
N GLU A 120 -4.40 2.07 -17.17
CA GLU A 120 -4.00 3.27 -17.89
C GLU A 120 -4.93 4.44 -17.61
N ALA A 121 -6.25 4.26 -17.72
CA ALA A 121 -7.20 5.33 -17.45
C ALA A 121 -7.14 5.80 -16.00
N LEU A 122 -7.02 4.88 -15.04
CA LEU A 122 -6.88 5.24 -13.63
C LEU A 122 -5.67 6.15 -13.39
N ILE A 123 -4.55 5.89 -14.09
CA ILE A 123 -3.28 6.57 -13.83
C ILE A 123 -3.13 7.86 -14.65
N GLU A 124 -3.56 7.84 -15.91
CA GLU A 124 -3.30 8.91 -16.88
C GLU A 124 -4.49 9.87 -17.07
N ASP A 125 -5.70 9.57 -16.54
CA ASP A 125 -6.83 10.50 -16.66
C ASP A 125 -6.55 11.81 -15.89
N PRO A 126 -6.51 12.97 -16.59
CA PRO A 126 -6.18 14.26 -15.99
C PRO A 126 -7.22 14.73 -14.96
N ARG A 127 -8.43 14.16 -14.97
CA ARG A 127 -9.49 14.45 -14.00
C ARG A 127 -9.24 13.76 -12.66
N ILE A 128 -8.60 12.58 -12.68
CA ILE A 128 -8.27 11.80 -11.49
C ILE A 128 -7.00 12.34 -10.83
N LYS A 129 -6.04 12.82 -11.63
CA LYS A 129 -4.73 13.30 -11.18
C LYS A 129 -4.01 12.26 -10.30
N PHE A 130 -4.08 10.98 -10.67
CA PHE A 130 -3.61 9.87 -9.83
C PHE A 130 -2.14 10.04 -9.41
N ARG A 131 -1.26 10.34 -10.37
CA ARG A 131 0.19 10.57 -10.13
C ARG A 131 0.50 11.79 -9.25
N ALA A 132 -0.46 12.71 -9.06
CA ALA A 132 -0.30 13.82 -8.13
C ALA A 132 -0.47 13.37 -6.67
N ASN A 133 -1.30 12.35 -6.44
CA ASN A 133 -1.69 11.88 -5.10
C ASN A 133 -1.00 10.58 -4.68
N PHE A 134 -0.57 9.77 -5.64
CA PHE A 134 -0.04 8.43 -5.41
C PHE A 134 1.31 8.22 -6.10
N ASP A 135 2.21 7.55 -5.38
CA ASP A 135 3.39 6.92 -5.95
C ASP A 135 3.04 5.50 -6.39
N CYS A 136 3.49 5.14 -7.59
CA CYS A 136 3.15 3.87 -8.22
C CYS A 136 4.38 2.98 -8.36
N CYS A 137 4.27 1.73 -7.91
CA CYS A 137 5.27 0.69 -8.19
C CYS A 137 4.67 -0.34 -9.15
N PHE A 138 5.20 -0.43 -10.37
CA PHE A 138 4.72 -1.36 -11.39
C PHE A 138 5.60 -2.61 -11.44
N ILE A 139 5.02 -3.77 -11.17
CA ILE A 139 5.61 -5.08 -11.40
C ILE A 139 4.98 -5.67 -12.65
N TRP A 140 5.81 -5.97 -13.65
CA TRP A 140 5.37 -6.62 -14.87
C TRP A 140 5.81 -8.08 -14.86
N MET A 141 4.84 -8.98 -14.71
CA MET A 141 5.03 -10.42 -14.86
C MET A 141 5.07 -10.80 -16.33
N ASP A 142 6.21 -11.34 -16.76
CA ASP A 142 6.46 -11.70 -18.15
C ASP A 142 6.78 -13.19 -18.30
N VAL A 143 6.39 -13.77 -19.43
CA VAL A 143 6.61 -15.19 -19.78
C VAL A 143 6.85 -15.25 -21.29
N SER A 144 7.79 -16.10 -21.73
CA SER A 144 7.98 -16.35 -23.15
C SER A 144 6.71 -16.89 -23.81
N LEU A 145 6.39 -16.42 -25.01
CA LEU A 145 5.16 -16.77 -25.71
C LEU A 145 4.97 -18.30 -25.89
N PRO A 146 5.99 -19.09 -26.28
CA PRO A 146 5.80 -20.55 -26.44
C PRO A 146 5.38 -21.24 -25.14
N VAL A 147 6.00 -20.86 -24.01
CA VAL A 147 5.65 -21.41 -22.69
C VAL A 147 4.27 -20.93 -22.26
N LEU A 148 3.96 -19.66 -22.52
CA LEU A 148 2.69 -19.06 -22.13
C LEU A 148 1.51 -19.66 -22.89
N TYR A 149 1.64 -19.88 -24.21
CA TYR A 149 0.60 -20.52 -25.03
C TYR A 149 0.28 -21.94 -24.56
N LYS A 150 1.33 -22.74 -24.30
CA LYS A 150 1.14 -24.08 -23.75
C LYS A 150 0.42 -24.04 -22.41
N ARG A 151 0.81 -23.11 -21.54
CA ARG A 151 0.22 -22.94 -20.22
C ARG A 151 -1.25 -22.51 -20.26
N VAL A 152 -1.61 -21.52 -21.08
CA VAL A 152 -3.01 -21.06 -21.16
C VAL A 152 -3.89 -22.11 -21.81
N GLY A 153 -3.37 -22.88 -22.77
CA GLY A 153 -4.07 -24.02 -23.36
C GLY A 153 -4.36 -25.11 -22.33
N LYS A 154 -3.33 -25.58 -21.62
CA LYS A 154 -3.47 -26.57 -20.53
C LYS A 154 -4.42 -26.09 -19.44
N ARG A 155 -4.38 -24.80 -19.10
CA ARG A 155 -5.29 -24.22 -18.11
C ARG A 155 -6.75 -24.32 -18.55
N ILE A 156 -7.05 -24.15 -19.85
CA ILE A 156 -8.43 -24.32 -20.35
C ILE A 156 -8.85 -25.78 -20.23
N ASP A 157 -7.97 -26.73 -20.53
CA ASP A 157 -8.25 -28.15 -20.30
C ASP A 157 -8.58 -28.42 -18.81
N GLU A 158 -7.75 -27.90 -17.90
CA GLU A 158 -8.00 -28.00 -16.45
C GLU A 158 -9.29 -27.27 -16.01
N MET A 159 -9.72 -26.23 -16.72
CA MET A 159 -10.99 -25.54 -16.45
C MET A 159 -12.17 -26.40 -16.91
N VAL A 160 -12.07 -27.03 -18.08
CA VAL A 160 -13.08 -27.99 -18.59
C VAL A 160 -13.25 -29.14 -17.59
N ASP A 161 -12.15 -29.72 -17.12
CA ASP A 161 -12.17 -30.78 -16.09
C ASP A 161 -12.84 -30.34 -14.78
N LYS A 162 -12.81 -29.05 -14.47
CA LYS A 162 -13.44 -28.46 -13.28
C LYS A 162 -14.92 -28.11 -13.46
N GLY A 163 -15.49 -28.32 -14.65
CA GLY A 163 -16.89 -28.02 -14.93
C GLY A 163 -17.13 -26.68 -15.62
N LEU A 164 -16.15 -26.14 -16.35
CA LEU A 164 -16.31 -24.93 -17.17
C LEU A 164 -17.55 -24.97 -18.08
N VAL A 165 -17.80 -26.12 -18.71
CA VAL A 165 -18.91 -26.29 -19.66
C VAL A 165 -20.25 -26.16 -18.95
N GLU A 166 -20.39 -26.79 -17.77
CA GLU A 166 -21.58 -26.70 -16.94
C GLU A 166 -21.82 -25.28 -16.42
N GLU A 167 -20.76 -24.63 -15.97
CA GLU A 167 -20.82 -23.25 -15.47
C GLU A 167 -21.26 -22.28 -16.58
N LEU A 168 -20.70 -22.43 -17.78
CA LEU A 168 -21.08 -21.63 -18.93
C LEU A 168 -22.53 -21.91 -19.29
N ARG A 169 -22.94 -23.18 -19.41
CA ARG A 169 -24.33 -23.58 -19.75
C ARG A 169 -25.36 -22.89 -18.85
N GLY A 170 -25.10 -22.82 -17.54
CA GLY A 170 -26.00 -22.16 -16.58
C GLY A 170 -26.25 -20.66 -16.83
N MET A 171 -25.41 -20.00 -17.62
CA MET A 171 -25.57 -18.60 -18.03
C MET A 171 -26.26 -18.46 -19.40
N PHE A 172 -26.27 -19.50 -20.24
CA PHE A 172 -26.92 -19.42 -21.54
C PHE A 172 -28.43 -19.43 -21.37
N VAL A 173 -29.06 -18.43 -21.98
CA VAL A 173 -30.50 -18.37 -22.15
C VAL A 173 -30.79 -18.79 -23.59
N LEU A 174 -31.23 -20.04 -23.77
CA LEU A 174 -31.53 -20.62 -25.08
C LEU A 174 -32.62 -19.87 -25.85
N GLU A 175 -33.46 -19.10 -25.15
CA GLU A 175 -34.66 -18.43 -25.69
C GLU A 175 -34.35 -17.18 -26.54
N LYS A 176 -33.11 -16.65 -26.53
CA LYS A 176 -32.75 -15.51 -27.39
C LYS A 176 -32.16 -15.98 -28.73
N GLU A 177 -32.86 -15.67 -29.83
CA GLU A 177 -32.40 -15.95 -31.20
C GLU A 177 -31.08 -15.24 -31.54
N ALA A 178 -30.86 -14.03 -31.00
CA ALA A 178 -29.61 -13.28 -31.11
C ALA A 178 -29.10 -12.90 -29.72
N VAL A 179 -27.93 -13.44 -29.34
CA VAL A 179 -27.24 -13.11 -28.10
C VAL A 179 -26.11 -12.13 -28.42
N ASP A 180 -26.09 -11.00 -27.72
CA ASP A 180 -25.01 -10.02 -27.84
C ASP A 180 -23.83 -10.43 -26.94
N TYR A 181 -22.70 -10.79 -27.57
CA TYR A 181 -21.45 -11.14 -26.89
C TYR A 181 -20.51 -9.95 -26.70
N THR A 182 -20.98 -8.72 -26.97
CA THR A 182 -20.18 -7.50 -26.91
C THR A 182 -20.36 -6.71 -25.61
N THR A 183 -21.31 -7.10 -24.76
CA THR A 183 -21.68 -6.41 -23.51
C THR A 183 -21.49 -7.29 -22.27
N GLY A 184 -21.36 -6.65 -21.11
CA GLY A 184 -21.48 -7.30 -19.81
C GLY A 184 -20.48 -8.42 -19.56
N ILE A 185 -20.94 -9.46 -18.86
CA ILE A 185 -20.18 -10.68 -18.58
C ILE A 185 -20.05 -11.59 -19.83
N ARG A 186 -20.95 -11.45 -20.81
CA ARG A 186 -21.00 -12.28 -22.04
C ARG A 186 -19.77 -12.11 -22.93
N ARG A 187 -18.98 -11.06 -22.72
CA ARG A 187 -17.65 -10.88 -23.32
C ARG A 187 -16.58 -11.86 -22.80
N ALA A 188 -16.89 -12.69 -21.81
CA ALA A 188 -15.96 -13.69 -21.29
C ALA A 188 -15.57 -14.69 -22.38
N ILE A 189 -14.29 -15.05 -22.44
CA ILE A 189 -13.83 -16.14 -23.31
C ILE A 189 -14.50 -17.43 -22.85
N GLY A 190 -15.12 -18.15 -23.77
CA GLY A 190 -15.95 -19.32 -23.55
C GLY A 190 -17.43 -19.06 -23.83
N ALA A 191 -17.92 -17.84 -23.64
CA ALA A 191 -19.32 -17.53 -23.89
C ALA A 191 -19.65 -17.49 -25.39
N GLN A 192 -18.85 -16.83 -26.22
CA GLN A 192 -19.11 -16.83 -27.65
C GLN A 192 -18.77 -18.19 -28.29
N GLU A 193 -17.68 -18.81 -27.84
CA GLU A 193 -17.14 -20.04 -28.41
C GLU A 193 -18.05 -21.26 -28.18
N MET A 194 -18.76 -21.30 -27.04
CA MET A 194 -19.65 -22.42 -26.71
C MET A 194 -21.08 -22.24 -27.24
N ASP A 195 -21.43 -21.08 -27.82
CA ASP A 195 -22.79 -20.78 -28.29
C ASP A 195 -23.32 -21.83 -29.27
N LEU A 196 -22.53 -22.17 -30.29
CA LEU A 196 -22.93 -23.16 -31.28
C LEU A 196 -23.17 -24.53 -30.63
N TYR A 197 -22.27 -24.95 -29.74
CA TYR A 197 -22.36 -26.23 -29.05
C TYR A 197 -23.65 -26.31 -28.22
N PHE A 198 -23.95 -25.30 -27.40
CA PHE A 198 -25.15 -25.30 -26.56
C PHE A 198 -26.47 -25.22 -27.36
N ARG A 199 -26.49 -24.59 -28.54
CA ARG A 199 -27.70 -24.53 -29.38
C ARG A 199 -28.09 -25.87 -30.00
N VAL A 200 -27.13 -26.77 -30.18
CA VAL A 200 -27.31 -28.02 -30.92
C VAL A 200 -27.15 -29.27 -30.05
N GLU A 201 -26.61 -29.15 -28.82
CA GLU A 201 -26.27 -30.31 -27.98
C GLU A 201 -27.47 -31.20 -27.62
N ASP A 202 -28.69 -30.66 -27.61
CA ASP A 202 -29.94 -31.38 -27.35
C ASP A 202 -30.60 -31.92 -28.64
N ARG A 203 -30.13 -31.46 -29.81
CA ARG A 203 -30.67 -31.84 -31.13
C ARG A 203 -29.86 -32.96 -31.80
N ILE A 204 -28.67 -33.24 -31.28
CA ILE A 204 -27.73 -34.22 -31.83
C ILE A 204 -27.78 -35.48 -30.98
N GLU A 205 -28.23 -36.59 -31.58
CA GLU A 205 -28.23 -37.91 -30.94
C GLU A 205 -26.85 -38.59 -30.99
N ASP A 206 -26.02 -38.25 -31.98
CA ASP A 206 -24.68 -38.83 -32.16
C ASP A 206 -23.67 -38.20 -31.17
N GLU A 207 -23.31 -38.98 -30.14
CA GLU A 207 -22.31 -38.60 -29.14
C GLU A 207 -20.93 -38.29 -29.72
N GLY A 208 -20.55 -38.92 -30.83
CA GLY A 208 -19.31 -38.62 -31.55
C GLY A 208 -19.32 -37.21 -32.13
N VAL A 209 -20.42 -36.81 -32.77
CA VAL A 209 -20.60 -35.46 -33.31
C VAL A 209 -20.65 -34.42 -32.19
N LYS A 210 -21.37 -34.71 -31.08
CA LYS A 210 -21.44 -33.83 -29.91
C LYS A 210 -20.05 -33.55 -29.33
N LYS A 211 -19.24 -34.60 -29.17
CA LYS A 211 -17.85 -34.49 -28.70
C LYS A 211 -16.97 -33.70 -29.66
N LEU A 212 -17.13 -33.86 -30.98
CA LEU A 212 -16.38 -33.09 -31.97
C LEU A 212 -16.68 -31.60 -31.88
N LEU A 213 -17.96 -31.21 -31.75
CA LEU A 213 -18.36 -29.81 -31.61
C LEU A 213 -17.83 -29.19 -30.31
N LEU A 214 -17.91 -29.92 -29.20
CA LEU A 214 -17.36 -29.47 -27.93
C LEU A 214 -15.84 -29.24 -28.03
N ASN A 215 -15.11 -30.18 -28.64
CA ASN A 215 -13.66 -30.06 -28.82
C ASN A 215 -13.30 -28.87 -29.72
N ALA A 216 -14.09 -28.60 -30.76
CA ALA A 216 -13.91 -27.43 -31.62
C ALA A 216 -14.09 -26.11 -30.83
N ALA A 217 -15.16 -26.01 -30.02
CA ALA A 217 -15.38 -24.85 -29.15
C ALA A 217 -14.24 -24.65 -28.14
N ILE A 218 -13.76 -25.73 -27.51
CA ILE A 218 -12.60 -25.68 -26.60
C ILE A 218 -11.35 -25.20 -27.34
N GLN A 219 -11.13 -25.63 -28.58
CA GLN A 219 -9.98 -25.19 -29.38
C GLN A 219 -10.08 -23.69 -29.72
N ASP A 220 -11.26 -23.21 -30.08
CA ASP A 220 -11.50 -21.78 -30.33
C ASP A 220 -11.22 -20.94 -29.08
N MET A 221 -11.60 -21.43 -27.89
CA MET A 221 -11.28 -20.77 -26.62
C MET A 221 -9.76 -20.67 -26.39
N LYS A 222 -9.01 -21.72 -26.72
CA LYS A 222 -7.54 -21.73 -26.62
C LYS A 222 -6.93 -20.70 -27.56
N ASP A 223 -7.40 -20.65 -28.80
CA ASP A 223 -6.91 -19.72 -29.81
C ASP A 223 -7.24 -18.27 -29.45
N ASN A 224 -8.46 -17.98 -28.99
CA ASN A 224 -8.86 -16.66 -28.56
C ASN A 224 -8.13 -16.21 -27.28
N THR A 225 -7.79 -17.15 -26.38
CA THR A 225 -6.95 -16.86 -25.22
C THR A 225 -5.52 -16.50 -25.65
N CYS A 226 -4.95 -17.17 -26.65
CA CYS A 226 -3.66 -16.81 -27.24
C CYS A 226 -3.70 -15.41 -27.90
N LYS A 227 -4.78 -15.06 -28.60
CA LYS A 227 -4.99 -13.70 -29.13
C LYS A 227 -5.06 -12.66 -28.00
N LEU A 228 -5.75 -12.97 -26.91
CA LEU A 228 -5.81 -12.10 -25.73
C LEU A 228 -4.42 -11.88 -25.12
N VAL A 229 -3.61 -12.93 -24.98
CA VAL A 229 -2.21 -12.84 -24.52
C VAL A 229 -1.42 -11.84 -25.36
N ASN A 230 -1.50 -11.95 -26.69
CA ASN A 230 -0.81 -11.04 -27.61
C ASN A 230 -1.29 -9.59 -27.46
N SER A 231 -2.60 -9.38 -27.38
CA SER A 231 -3.18 -8.04 -27.17
C SER A 231 -2.71 -7.42 -25.85
N GLN A 232 -2.70 -8.20 -24.77
CA GLN A 232 -2.24 -7.75 -23.45
C GLN A 232 -0.75 -7.40 -23.46
N LEU A 233 0.09 -8.25 -24.06
CA LEU A 233 1.53 -8.01 -24.17
C LEU A 233 1.83 -6.75 -24.99
N GLY A 234 1.19 -6.60 -26.16
CA GLY A 234 1.33 -5.41 -26.99
C GLY A 234 0.93 -4.12 -26.25
N LYS A 235 -0.16 -4.17 -25.46
CA LYS A 235 -0.56 -3.04 -24.60
C LYS A 235 0.47 -2.72 -23.52
N ILE A 236 1.01 -3.72 -22.81
CA ILE A 236 2.04 -3.49 -21.78
C ILE A 236 3.30 -2.89 -22.40
N GLN A 237 3.74 -3.42 -23.56
CA GLN A 237 4.88 -2.88 -24.29
C GLN A 237 4.63 -1.43 -24.73
N ARG A 238 3.42 -1.09 -25.17
CA ARG A 238 3.02 0.29 -25.46
C ARG A 238 3.16 1.19 -24.23
N LEU A 239 2.60 0.78 -23.08
CA LEU A 239 2.69 1.57 -21.84
C LEU A 239 4.15 1.80 -21.41
N ARG A 240 4.99 0.78 -21.51
CA ARG A 240 6.41 0.88 -21.17
C ARG A 240 7.18 1.77 -22.14
N ASN A 241 7.05 1.51 -23.44
CA ASN A 241 7.95 2.08 -24.46
C ASN A 241 7.48 3.45 -24.96
N GLN A 242 6.16 3.67 -25.03
CA GLN A 242 5.58 4.92 -25.57
C GLN A 242 5.18 5.89 -24.46
N LEU A 243 4.55 5.40 -23.37
CA LEU A 243 4.18 6.25 -22.23
C LEU A 243 5.29 6.35 -21.16
N GLY A 244 6.42 5.67 -21.36
CA GLY A 244 7.58 5.76 -20.48
C GLY A 244 7.36 5.21 -19.07
N TRP A 245 6.39 4.31 -18.88
CA TRP A 245 6.12 3.73 -17.57
C TRP A 245 7.32 2.91 -17.08
N LYS A 246 7.84 3.29 -15.91
CA LYS A 246 8.91 2.55 -15.23
C LYS A 246 8.34 1.28 -14.61
N MET A 247 8.57 0.15 -15.27
CA MET A 247 8.11 -1.17 -14.84
C MET A 247 9.28 -2.07 -14.44
N HIS A 248 9.14 -2.76 -13.32
CA HIS A 248 10.04 -3.82 -12.89
C HIS A 248 9.59 -5.14 -13.53
N ARG A 249 10.28 -5.55 -14.60
CA ARG A 249 10.00 -6.81 -15.29
C ARG A 249 10.50 -7.99 -14.45
N ILE A 250 9.61 -8.95 -14.21
CA ILE A 250 9.90 -10.23 -13.56
C ILE A 250 9.63 -11.34 -14.57
N ASP A 251 10.71 -11.95 -15.06
CA ASP A 251 10.61 -13.09 -15.97
C ASP A 251 10.25 -14.35 -15.18
N THR A 252 9.09 -14.91 -15.50
CA THR A 252 8.52 -16.09 -14.86
C THR A 252 8.56 -17.32 -15.76
N THR A 253 9.20 -17.22 -16.94
CA THR A 253 9.32 -18.31 -17.91
C THR A 253 9.86 -19.58 -17.28
N CYS A 254 11.00 -19.48 -16.58
CA CYS A 254 11.65 -20.65 -15.99
C CYS A 254 10.77 -21.42 -15.00
N VAL A 255 9.84 -20.75 -14.31
CA VAL A 255 8.94 -21.41 -13.34
C VAL A 255 7.85 -22.23 -14.04
N PHE A 256 7.56 -21.91 -15.30
CA PHE A 256 6.50 -22.56 -16.08
C PHE A 256 7.04 -23.49 -17.17
N GLU A 257 8.35 -23.54 -17.36
CA GLU A 257 8.97 -24.55 -18.22
C GLU A 257 8.84 -25.94 -17.57
N GLU A 258 8.62 -26.95 -18.41
CA GLU A 258 8.50 -28.36 -18.01
C GLU A 258 9.87 -28.98 -17.67
N ARG A 259 10.69 -28.25 -16.91
CA ARG A 259 11.98 -28.75 -16.40
C ARG A 259 11.87 -29.32 -14.98
N TYR A 260 10.71 -29.17 -14.35
CA TYR A 260 10.46 -29.59 -12.98
C TYR A 260 9.49 -30.77 -12.96
N ASP A 261 9.96 -31.92 -12.51
CA ASP A 261 9.16 -33.13 -12.37
C ASP A 261 8.27 -33.10 -11.12
N HIS A 262 8.62 -32.23 -10.15
CA HIS A 262 7.98 -32.19 -8.84
C HIS A 262 7.42 -30.81 -8.48
N LYS A 263 6.18 -30.79 -7.93
CA LYS A 263 5.50 -29.57 -7.45
C LYS A 263 6.34 -28.75 -6.46
N LEU A 264 7.15 -29.41 -5.62
CA LEU A 264 8.02 -28.74 -4.65
C LEU A 264 9.13 -27.91 -5.32
N GLU A 265 9.67 -28.37 -6.44
CA GLU A 265 10.71 -27.66 -7.17
C GLU A 265 10.15 -26.42 -7.88
N VAL A 266 8.94 -26.52 -8.42
CA VAL A 266 8.21 -25.37 -8.99
C VAL A 266 7.96 -24.31 -7.93
N GLU A 267 7.59 -24.72 -6.70
CA GLU A 267 7.36 -23.80 -5.59
C GLU A 267 8.65 -23.12 -5.11
N ASP A 268 9.77 -23.85 -5.05
CA ASP A 268 11.08 -23.26 -4.73
C ASP A 268 11.54 -22.29 -5.83
N ALA A 269 11.39 -22.67 -7.11
CA ALA A 269 11.69 -21.82 -8.24
C ALA A 269 10.86 -20.54 -8.21
N TRP A 270 9.54 -20.64 -7.93
CA TRP A 270 8.66 -19.49 -7.73
C TRP A 270 9.17 -18.57 -6.62
N LYS A 271 9.46 -19.12 -5.44
CA LYS A 271 9.96 -18.36 -4.28
C LYS A 271 11.26 -17.62 -4.61
N LYS A 272 12.20 -18.30 -5.26
CA LYS A 272 13.54 -17.79 -5.55
C LYS A 272 13.57 -16.79 -6.69
N LYS A 273 12.84 -17.06 -7.78
CA LYS A 273 12.93 -16.31 -9.05
C LYS A 273 11.87 -15.24 -9.20
N VAL A 274 10.72 -15.40 -8.55
CA VAL A 274 9.56 -14.49 -8.72
C VAL A 274 9.28 -13.74 -7.43
N LEU A 275 9.02 -14.46 -6.33
CA LEU A 275 8.57 -13.85 -5.10
C LEU A 275 9.67 -13.00 -4.46
N LYS A 276 10.86 -13.56 -4.20
CA LYS A 276 11.95 -12.85 -3.53
C LYS A 276 12.35 -11.53 -4.24
N PRO A 277 12.58 -11.51 -5.57
CA PRO A 277 12.86 -10.25 -6.27
C PRO A 277 11.70 -9.24 -6.18
N SER A 278 10.46 -9.70 -6.33
CA SER A 278 9.27 -8.84 -6.25
C SER A 278 9.10 -8.21 -4.86
N LEU A 279 9.31 -9.00 -3.79
CA LEU A 279 9.29 -8.48 -2.42
C LEU A 279 10.42 -7.47 -2.18
N GLY A 280 11.62 -7.69 -2.74
CA GLY A 280 12.73 -6.73 -2.66
C GLY A 280 12.37 -5.38 -3.27
N ILE A 281 11.86 -5.39 -4.50
CA ILE A 281 11.41 -4.18 -5.21
C ILE A 281 10.35 -3.42 -4.40
N VAL A 282 9.34 -4.12 -3.88
CA VAL A 282 8.26 -3.48 -3.12
C VAL A 282 8.75 -3.00 -1.77
N SER A 283 9.59 -3.76 -1.07
CA SER A 283 10.24 -3.31 0.17
C SER A 283 10.98 -2.00 -0.06
N ASP A 284 11.81 -1.91 -1.10
CA ASP A 284 12.59 -0.71 -1.39
C ASP A 284 11.68 0.46 -1.77
N PHE A 285 10.64 0.20 -2.57
CA PHE A 285 9.61 1.19 -2.87
C PHE A 285 8.92 1.72 -1.63
N LEU A 286 8.55 0.85 -0.67
CA LEU A 286 7.88 1.24 0.57
C LEU A 286 8.83 1.99 1.53
N LYS A 287 10.13 1.66 1.55
CA LYS A 287 11.13 2.33 2.41
C LYS A 287 11.48 3.76 1.99
N LYS A 288 11.45 4.08 0.69
CA LYS A 288 11.88 5.39 0.15
C LYS A 288 11.24 6.65 0.77
N ASN A 289 10.10 6.54 1.46
CA ASN A 289 9.48 7.71 2.13
C ASN A 289 9.94 7.83 3.59
N LYS A 290 10.28 6.72 4.27
CA LYS A 290 10.76 6.77 5.66
C LYS A 290 12.10 7.51 5.77
N GLU A 291 13.01 7.28 4.83
CA GLU A 291 14.29 7.99 4.81
C GLU A 291 14.13 9.49 4.52
N GLN A 292 13.16 9.87 3.68
CA GLN A 292 12.84 11.28 3.38
C GLN A 292 12.15 11.99 4.56
N GLU A 293 11.27 11.31 5.28
CA GLU A 293 10.67 11.85 6.52
C GLU A 293 11.73 12.02 7.63
N ILE A 294 12.63 11.05 7.82
CA ILE A 294 13.73 11.13 8.80
C ILE A 294 14.72 12.26 8.45
N THR A 295 15.08 12.43 7.16
CA THR A 295 15.95 13.55 6.74
C THR A 295 15.25 14.91 6.79
N GLN A 296 13.93 15.00 6.58
CA GLN A 296 13.18 16.24 6.78
C GLN A 296 13.10 16.63 8.26
N PHE A 297 12.88 15.68 9.17
CA PHE A 297 12.91 15.95 10.60
C PHE A 297 14.30 16.35 11.10
N SER A 298 15.37 15.76 10.53
CA SER A 298 16.75 16.12 10.85
C SER A 298 17.18 17.50 10.32
N THR A 299 16.59 17.97 9.22
CA THR A 299 16.94 19.26 8.58
C THR A 299 15.99 20.41 8.91
N ALA A 300 14.84 20.14 9.53
CA ALA A 300 14.06 21.15 10.21
C ALA A 300 14.91 21.68 11.38
N LYS A 301 15.60 22.81 11.14
CA LYS A 301 16.21 23.61 12.20
C LYS A 301 15.13 23.82 13.26
N ILE A 302 15.19 23.06 14.35
CA ILE A 302 14.67 23.54 15.63
C ILE A 302 15.29 24.92 15.73
N PRO A 303 14.48 26.01 15.73
CA PRO A 303 15.03 27.34 15.77
C PRO A 303 16.01 27.35 16.92
N GLN A 304 17.26 27.74 16.69
CA GLN A 304 18.28 27.84 17.74
C GLN A 304 17.72 28.59 18.97
N PHE A 305 16.71 29.44 18.74
CA PHE A 305 15.83 30.08 19.70
C PHE A 305 15.09 29.12 20.66
N LEU A 306 14.47 28.02 20.23
CA LEU A 306 13.76 27.05 21.09
C LEU A 306 14.72 26.26 21.96
N PHE A 307 15.89 25.89 21.42
CA PHE A 307 16.97 25.28 22.22
C PHE A 307 17.53 26.28 23.24
N TYR A 308 17.77 27.54 22.85
CA TYR A 308 18.16 28.62 23.76
C TYR A 308 17.07 28.93 24.79
N PHE A 309 15.79 28.85 24.42
CA PHE A 309 14.67 29.14 25.31
C PHE A 309 14.53 28.06 26.38
N CYS A 310 14.62 26.78 26.01
CA CYS A 310 14.66 25.69 26.97
C CYS A 310 15.92 25.77 27.86
N PHE A 311 17.08 26.12 27.29
CA PHE A 311 18.32 26.28 28.04
C PHE A 311 18.25 27.47 29.03
N LEU A 312 17.76 28.63 28.58
CA LEU A 312 17.55 29.82 29.42
C LEU A 312 16.48 29.58 30.49
N TYR A 313 15.41 28.85 30.17
CA TYR A 313 14.34 28.53 31.12
C TYR A 313 14.84 27.55 32.19
N LEU A 314 15.60 26.52 31.83
CA LEU A 314 16.27 25.63 32.80
C LEU A 314 17.27 26.41 33.66
N PHE A 315 18.07 27.29 33.04
CA PHE A 315 19.09 28.07 33.76
C PHE A 315 18.46 29.10 34.70
N TRP A 316 17.36 29.74 34.29
CA TRP A 316 16.59 30.66 35.11
C TRP A 316 15.90 29.92 36.27
N SER A 317 15.33 28.74 36.02
CA SER A 317 14.73 27.90 37.06
C SER A 317 15.76 27.42 38.08
N LEU A 318 16.96 27.03 37.64
CA LEU A 318 18.10 26.68 38.52
C LEU A 318 18.65 27.88 39.31
N ALA A 319 18.69 29.08 38.70
CA ALA A 319 19.14 30.29 39.37
C ALA A 319 18.15 30.77 40.45
N CYS A 320 16.85 30.60 40.22
CA CYS A 320 15.80 30.88 41.22
C CYS A 320 15.84 29.89 42.39
N GLU A 321 16.29 28.65 42.18
CA GLU A 321 16.35 27.63 43.23
C GLU A 321 17.58 27.77 44.15
N TYR A 322 18.66 28.42 43.68
CA TYR A 322 19.93 28.55 44.44
C TYR A 322 20.27 29.97 44.91
N SER A 323 19.43 30.98 44.65
CA SER A 323 19.62 32.34 45.21
C SER A 323 18.29 32.94 45.70
N PRO A 324 17.92 32.76 46.98
CA PRO A 324 16.72 33.38 47.55
C PRO A 324 16.77 34.93 47.61
N ASN A 325 17.91 35.56 47.28
CA ASN A 325 18.15 36.99 47.47
C ASN A 325 18.34 37.80 46.18
N PHE A 326 18.15 37.22 44.99
CA PHE A 326 18.39 37.95 43.73
C PHE A 326 17.29 38.96 43.36
N LEU A 327 16.14 38.95 44.05
CA LEU A 327 15.00 39.85 43.79
C LEU A 327 14.71 40.85 44.92
N GLN A 328 15.74 41.27 45.69
CA GLN A 328 15.58 42.31 46.72
C GLN A 328 16.45 43.56 46.56
N ARG A 329 17.09 43.75 45.40
CA ARG A 329 17.82 45.00 45.09
C ARG A 329 17.67 45.43 43.64
N SER A 330 16.43 45.68 43.21
CA SER A 330 16.19 46.71 42.19
C SER A 330 14.78 47.29 42.32
N ASN A 331 14.78 48.56 42.69
CA ASN A 331 13.75 49.55 42.41
C ASN A 331 12.44 49.51 43.20
N GLY A 332 12.54 49.97 44.45
CA GLY A 332 11.59 50.98 44.92
C GLY A 332 11.81 52.30 44.18
N ARG A 333 11.07 52.51 43.09
CA ARG A 333 10.24 53.71 42.82
C ARG A 333 9.60 53.63 41.43
N ASN A 334 8.25 53.68 41.44
CA ASN A 334 7.31 54.00 40.35
C ASN A 334 7.28 52.98 39.20
N SER A 335 6.15 52.53 38.65
CA SER A 335 4.75 52.97 38.67
C SER A 335 3.89 51.88 38.02
N SER A 336 2.69 51.68 38.57
CA SER A 336 1.44 51.23 37.94
C SER A 336 1.48 50.30 36.72
N LEU A 337 1.03 49.05 36.91
CA LEU A 337 0.03 48.47 36.01
C LEU A 337 -0.82 47.45 36.79
N ALA A 338 -2.07 47.82 37.01
CA ALA A 338 -3.07 47.05 37.70
C ALA A 338 -3.70 46.03 36.74
N VAL A 339 -3.78 44.77 37.16
CA VAL A 339 -4.81 43.84 36.69
C VAL A 339 -5.54 43.32 37.92
N LYS A 340 -6.80 43.76 38.05
CA LYS A 340 -7.75 43.40 39.11
C LYS A 340 -8.15 41.93 38.97
N GLY A 341 -7.81 41.10 39.97
CA GLY A 341 -8.48 39.84 40.26
C GLY A 341 -9.54 40.05 41.35
N HIS A 342 -10.80 39.81 41.02
CA HIS A 342 -11.91 39.78 41.98
C HIS A 342 -11.80 38.58 42.93
N GLY A 343 -11.93 38.87 44.24
CA GLY A 343 -12.67 38.09 45.23
C GLY A 343 -12.24 36.63 45.52
N MET A 344 -11.56 36.39 46.65
CA MET A 344 -12.20 35.98 47.91
C MET A 344 -11.20 35.39 48.92
N LYS A 345 -11.25 35.99 50.11
CA LYS A 345 -11.09 35.44 51.47
C LYS A 345 -9.77 34.77 51.87
N THR A 346 -9.12 35.49 52.78
CA THR A 346 -8.14 35.03 53.75
C THR A 346 -8.67 33.89 54.63
N ARG A 347 -7.85 32.86 54.85
CA ARG A 347 -7.86 32.09 56.10
C ARG A 347 -6.46 31.57 56.39
N SER A 348 -5.94 32.01 57.53
CA SER A 348 -4.68 31.58 58.11
C SER A 348 -4.70 30.08 58.40
N SER A 349 -3.78 29.35 57.79
CA SER A 349 -3.35 28.03 58.25
C SER A 349 -1.89 27.87 57.85
N LYS A 350 -1.01 27.88 58.85
CA LYS A 350 0.39 27.47 58.70
C LYS A 350 0.39 25.98 58.32
N SER A 351 0.48 25.67 57.04
CA SER A 351 0.90 24.37 56.54
C SER A 351 2.16 24.58 55.72
N ASN A 352 3.28 24.06 56.22
CA ASN A 352 4.54 23.95 55.48
C ASN A 352 4.29 23.14 54.20
N PHE A 353 4.01 23.81 53.08
CA PHE A 353 4.10 23.21 51.76
C PHE A 353 5.58 23.15 51.39
N LYS A 354 6.22 22.05 51.78
CA LYS A 354 7.47 21.61 51.15
C LYS A 354 7.08 21.08 49.76
N LEU A 355 7.08 21.95 48.74
CA LEU A 355 7.19 21.47 47.37
C LEU A 355 8.63 20.95 47.22
N SER A 356 8.84 19.64 47.32
CA SER A 356 10.08 19.06 46.81
C SER A 356 9.97 19.05 45.28
N TRP A 357 10.64 20.00 44.64
CA TRP A 357 10.85 19.98 43.21
C TRP A 357 11.90 18.92 42.90
N ASN A 358 11.49 17.84 42.23
CA ASN A 358 12.39 16.77 41.86
C ASN A 358 12.72 16.91 40.37
N LEU A 359 13.90 17.49 40.09
CA LEU A 359 14.40 17.68 38.73
C LEU A 359 14.48 16.35 37.94
N GLU A 360 14.64 15.21 38.62
CA GLU A 360 14.62 13.89 37.98
C GLU A 360 13.26 13.58 37.37
N ASP A 361 12.15 13.86 38.06
CA ASP A 361 10.81 13.55 37.56
C ASP A 361 10.44 14.42 36.34
N GLU A 362 10.89 15.67 36.30
CA GLU A 362 10.65 16.54 35.14
C GLU A 362 11.52 16.16 33.94
N ILE A 363 12.77 15.72 34.16
CA ILE A 363 13.61 15.17 33.09
C ILE A 363 12.98 13.89 32.52
N TYR A 364 12.49 12.99 33.38
CA TYR A 364 11.81 11.77 32.93
C TYR A 364 10.52 12.07 32.17
N LYS A 365 9.71 13.03 32.60
CA LYS A 365 8.51 13.46 31.84
C LYS A 365 8.86 14.02 30.47
N VAL A 366 9.93 14.79 30.36
CA VAL A 366 10.39 15.33 29.06
C VAL A 366 10.85 14.20 28.15
N ILE A 367 11.58 13.21 28.69
CA ILE A 367 12.01 12.03 27.95
C ILE A 367 10.81 11.17 27.53
N GLU A 368 9.86 10.93 28.42
CA GLU A 368 8.66 10.12 28.17
C GLU A 368 7.74 10.80 27.14
N THR A 369 7.59 12.13 27.22
CA THR A 369 6.90 12.94 26.21
C THR A 369 7.65 12.89 24.87
N GLY A 370 8.98 12.91 24.89
CA GLY A 370 9.81 12.72 23.69
C GLY A 370 9.62 11.35 23.05
N MET A 371 9.63 10.27 23.85
CA MET A 371 9.38 8.92 23.37
C MET A 371 7.95 8.76 22.83
N ALA A 372 6.95 9.35 23.49
CA ALA A 372 5.55 9.36 23.03
C ALA A 372 5.36 10.16 21.72
N LEU A 373 6.24 11.12 21.43
CA LEU A 373 6.30 11.87 20.17
C LEU A 373 7.21 11.23 19.11
N GLY A 374 7.76 10.03 19.38
CA GLY A 374 8.53 9.24 18.41
C GLY A 374 10.01 9.61 18.29
N PHE A 375 10.58 10.31 19.28
CA PHE A 375 12.03 10.59 19.32
C PHE A 375 12.80 9.37 19.84
N ASP A 376 13.76 8.88 19.04
CA ASP A 376 14.66 7.78 19.39
C ASP A 376 16.00 8.34 19.89
N PHE A 377 16.27 8.19 21.19
CA PHE A 377 17.45 8.75 21.86
C PHE A 377 18.63 7.78 21.79
N ASP A 378 19.16 7.55 20.59
CA ASP A 378 20.28 6.61 20.43
C ASP A 378 21.67 7.28 20.57
N SER A 379 22.42 6.75 21.53
CA SER A 379 23.89 6.74 21.77
C SER A 379 24.79 7.99 21.56
N LYS A 380 24.28 9.20 21.29
CA LYS A 380 25.05 10.46 21.45
C LYS A 380 24.48 11.45 22.46
N GLU A 381 23.18 11.38 22.74
CA GLU A 381 22.49 12.33 23.64
C GLU A 381 22.43 11.85 25.10
N MET A 382 22.65 10.55 25.35
CA MET A 382 22.94 9.99 26.69
C MET A 382 24.18 10.65 27.33
N TRP A 383 25.12 11.18 26.52
CA TRP A 383 26.27 11.91 27.02
C TRP A 383 25.88 13.22 27.72
N MET A 384 24.80 13.89 27.28
CA MET A 384 24.28 15.08 27.96
C MET A 384 23.67 14.74 29.32
N ILE A 385 22.97 13.60 29.43
CA ILE A 385 22.41 13.14 30.71
C ILE A 385 23.56 12.81 31.69
N GLU A 386 24.63 12.17 31.21
CA GLU A 386 25.82 11.90 32.02
C GLU A 386 26.57 13.18 32.42
N ILE A 387 26.70 14.17 31.53
CA ILE A 387 27.31 15.47 31.84
C ILE A 387 26.49 16.22 32.89
N LEU A 388 25.16 16.26 32.75
CA LEU A 388 24.28 16.93 33.70
C LEU A 388 24.27 16.20 35.06
N ALA A 389 24.31 14.87 35.06
CA ALA A 389 24.48 14.06 36.27
C ALA A 389 25.88 14.23 36.91
N ALA A 390 26.93 14.42 36.11
CA ALA A 390 28.30 14.68 36.58
C ALA A 390 28.44 16.12 37.13
N ALA A 391 27.80 17.09 36.50
CA ALA A 391 27.70 18.47 36.99
C ALA A 391 26.95 18.51 38.33
N LYS A 392 25.85 17.75 38.47
CA LYS A 392 25.11 17.57 39.74
C LYS A 392 25.98 16.90 40.81
N ARG A 393 26.79 15.90 40.46
CA ARG A 393 27.75 15.26 41.40
C ARG A 393 28.83 16.23 41.87
N LYS A 394 29.38 17.06 40.99
CA LYS A 394 30.36 18.11 41.36
C LYS A 394 29.74 19.23 42.19
N LEU A 395 28.48 19.61 41.92
CA LEU A 395 27.75 20.61 42.71
C LEU A 395 27.33 20.09 44.10
N LYS A 396 26.99 18.80 44.23
CA LYS A 396 26.76 18.17 45.56
C LYS A 396 28.03 18.02 46.40
N MET A 397 29.21 17.99 45.79
CA MET A 397 30.50 17.86 46.48
C MET A 397 31.13 19.21 46.89
N GLY A 398 30.30 20.25 47.08
CA GLY A 398 30.74 21.57 47.54
C GLY A 398 31.36 21.59 48.94
N ARG A 399 32.63 21.20 49.05
CA ARG A 399 33.63 21.88 49.87
C ARG A 399 34.78 22.36 48.96
N VAL A 400 34.79 23.68 48.71
CA VAL A 400 35.97 24.59 48.65
C VAL A 400 37.03 24.24 47.58
N LYS A 401 37.43 25.10 46.62
CA LYS A 401 37.96 26.47 46.74
C LYS A 401 38.10 27.08 45.34
N MET A 402 38.05 28.40 45.25
CA MET A 402 38.40 29.20 44.07
C MET A 402 39.70 28.73 43.40
N VAL A 403 39.69 28.61 42.07
CA VAL A 403 40.85 28.90 41.22
C VAL A 403 40.35 29.85 40.13
N LYS A 404 40.61 31.13 40.34
CA LYS A 404 40.77 32.10 39.25
C LYS A 404 42.00 31.67 38.43
N ASP A 405 41.93 31.98 37.14
CA ASP A 405 43.01 31.95 36.15
C ASP A 405 43.19 30.67 35.31
N LYS A 406 42.79 30.84 34.04
CA LYS A 406 43.28 30.22 32.78
C LYS A 406 42.18 29.58 31.92
N VAL A 407 41.51 30.41 31.13
CA VAL A 407 41.10 30.04 29.77
C VAL A 407 41.36 31.25 28.86
N LEU A 408 42.65 31.53 28.64
CA LEU A 408 43.13 32.01 27.35
C LEU A 408 43.88 30.81 26.76
N MET A 409 43.58 30.50 25.49
CA MET A 409 44.20 29.46 24.64
C MET A 409 43.75 28.00 24.88
N ALA A 410 42.81 27.53 24.05
CA ALA A 410 42.88 26.27 23.30
C ALA A 410 41.85 26.33 22.16
#